data_AF-A0AAE0SYE3-F1
#
_entry.id   AF-A0AAE0SYE3-F1
#
_cell.length_a   1.000
_cell.length_b   1.000
_cell.length_c   1.000
_cell.angle_alpha   90.00
_cell.angle_beta   90.00
_cell.angle_gamma   90.00
#
_symmetry.space_group_name_H-M   'P 1'
#
loop_
_entity.id
_entity.type
_entity.pdbx_description
1 polymer ?
#
loop_
_entity_poly.entity_id
_entity_poly.type
_entity_poly.pdbx_seq_one_letter_code
_entity_poly.pdbx_strand_id
1 'polypeptide(L)'
;MAAPMRQDDQMAADERKLSFKESKKIEKLKGGIFLASITGIAILSGFGMTLAIVKKKEPSMFVKRPLSTKDLPESGGSLAMRALAWGTLYSVTGFSLFCYATWKLLGVHNLKEFNEKIQSFVPKVQKKEPQGRSEFKNIRDLFEYIIEEDEMKKKRGT
;
A
#
# COMPACT_ATOMS: atom_id res chain seq x y z
N MET A 1 -25.24 38.97 28.30
CA MET A 1 -24.05 39.85 28.17
C MET A 1 -22.83 38.94 28.10
N ALA A 2 -22.42 38.53 26.89
CA ALA A 2 -21.21 37.73 26.71
C ALA A 2 -20.00 38.66 26.80
N ALA A 3 -19.10 38.40 27.74
CA ALA A 3 -17.88 39.19 27.91
C ALA A 3 -17.00 39.07 26.64
N PRO A 4 -16.46 40.18 26.11
CA PRO A 4 -15.53 40.10 24.99
C PRO A 4 -14.25 39.37 25.42
N MET A 5 -13.87 38.33 24.71
CA MET A 5 -12.61 37.61 24.92
C MET A 5 -11.42 38.58 24.81
N ARG A 6 -10.52 38.55 25.80
CA ARG A 6 -9.27 39.34 25.79
C ARG A 6 -8.35 38.91 24.66
N GLN A 7 -7.74 39.90 24.02
CA GLN A 7 -6.87 39.74 22.84
C GLN A 7 -5.56 38.98 23.16
N ASP A 8 -5.12 39.02 24.42
CA ASP A 8 -3.90 38.33 24.89
C ASP A 8 -4.09 36.81 24.96
N ASP A 9 -5.28 36.34 25.33
CA ASP A 9 -5.61 34.91 25.39
C ASP A 9 -5.75 34.29 23.99
N GLN A 10 -6.10 35.10 22.98
CA GLN A 10 -6.18 34.64 21.59
C GLN A 10 -4.80 34.42 20.97
N MET A 11 -3.82 35.29 21.30
CA MET A 11 -2.47 35.20 20.74
C MET A 11 -1.71 33.97 21.28
N ALA A 12 -1.88 33.67 22.57
CA ALA A 12 -1.29 32.46 23.18
C ALA A 12 -1.92 31.15 22.68
N ALA A 13 -3.22 31.17 22.39
CA ALA A 13 -3.92 30.00 21.84
C ALA A 13 -3.51 29.72 20.39
N ASP A 14 -3.25 30.77 19.59
CA ASP A 14 -2.82 30.61 18.19
C ASP A 14 -1.36 30.15 18.09
N GLU A 15 -0.44 30.69 18.91
CA GLU A 15 0.95 30.23 18.96
C GLU A 15 1.08 28.76 19.38
N ARG A 16 0.28 28.31 20.36
CA ARG A 16 0.26 26.90 20.76
C ARG A 16 -0.30 25.99 19.66
N LYS A 17 -1.28 26.45 18.89
CA LYS A 17 -1.82 25.70 17.74
C LYS A 17 -0.83 25.67 16.58
N LEU A 18 -0.09 26.73 16.35
CA LEU A 18 0.96 26.81 15.34
C LEU A 18 2.12 25.87 15.68
N SER A 19 2.61 25.93 16.92
CA SER A 19 3.70 25.08 17.43
C SER A 19 3.34 23.59 17.40
N PHE A 20 2.14 23.22 17.85
CA PHE A 20 1.68 21.83 17.84
C PHE A 20 1.46 21.28 16.41
N LYS A 21 1.04 22.14 15.47
CA LYS A 21 0.85 21.78 14.06
C LYS A 21 2.20 21.59 13.36
N GLU A 22 3.21 22.39 13.70
CA GLU A 22 4.58 22.26 13.21
C GLU A 22 5.25 20.98 13.76
N SER A 23 5.16 20.70 15.06
CA SER A 23 5.72 19.45 15.62
C SER A 23 5.08 18.19 15.00
N LYS A 24 3.76 18.18 14.81
CA LYS A 24 3.07 17.06 14.13
C LYS A 24 3.45 16.92 12.66
N LYS A 25 3.76 18.03 11.97
CA LYS A 25 4.29 17.98 10.61
C LYS A 25 5.67 17.36 10.57
N ILE A 26 6.55 17.71 11.51
CA ILE A 26 7.92 17.16 11.58
C ILE A 26 7.89 15.67 11.92
N GLU A 27 7.02 15.22 12.82
CA GLU A 27 6.85 13.79 13.11
C GLU A 27 6.30 13.02 11.89
N LYS A 28 5.29 13.57 11.20
CA LYS A 28 4.76 12.98 9.96
C LYS A 28 5.79 12.99 8.83
N LEU A 29 6.63 14.01 8.76
CA LEU A 29 7.71 14.11 7.79
C LEU A 29 8.77 13.03 8.05
N LYS A 30 9.13 12.81 9.31
CA LYS A 30 10.06 11.74 9.72
C LYS A 30 9.49 10.35 9.40
N GLY A 31 8.20 10.13 9.64
CA GLY A 31 7.50 8.92 9.23
C GLY A 31 7.44 8.76 7.70
N GLY A 32 7.18 9.84 6.97
CA GLY A 32 7.11 9.86 5.51
C GLY A 32 8.45 9.52 4.84
N ILE A 33 9.56 10.05 5.36
CA ILE A 33 10.90 9.73 4.86
C ILE A 33 11.24 8.25 5.07
N PHE A 34 10.85 7.67 6.22
CA PHE A 34 11.05 6.26 6.51
C PHE A 34 10.22 5.34 5.60
N LEU A 35 8.95 5.67 5.36
CA LEU A 35 8.11 4.91 4.43
C LEU A 35 8.59 5.03 2.99
N ALA A 36 9.03 6.22 2.58
CA ALA A 36 9.58 6.45 1.24
C ALA A 36 10.85 5.64 1.00
N SER A 37 11.73 5.50 1.99
CA SER A 37 12.95 4.69 1.86
C SER A 37 12.64 3.19 1.72
N ILE A 38 11.76 2.64 2.56
CA ILE A 38 11.35 1.23 2.47
C ILE A 38 10.64 0.95 1.14
N THR A 39 9.76 1.86 0.72
CA THR A 39 9.06 1.76 -0.57
C THR A 39 10.04 1.83 -1.74
N GLY A 40 11.01 2.74 -1.68
CA GLY A 40 12.06 2.86 -2.70
C GLY A 40 12.87 1.58 -2.83
N ILE A 41 13.31 1.00 -1.71
CA ILE A 41 14.05 -0.27 -1.69
C ILE A 41 13.19 -1.42 -2.24
N ALA A 42 11.90 -1.48 -1.90
CA ALA A 42 10.99 -2.51 -2.39
C ALA A 42 10.77 -2.44 -3.91
N ILE A 43 10.56 -1.24 -4.47
CA ILE A 43 10.41 -1.04 -5.91
C ILE A 43 11.71 -1.43 -6.63
N LEU A 44 12.86 -0.97 -6.13
CA LEU A 44 14.16 -1.24 -6.75
C LEU A 44 14.49 -2.73 -6.72
N SER A 45 14.19 -3.41 -5.61
CA SER A 45 14.38 -4.86 -5.45
C SER A 45 13.43 -5.64 -6.36
N GLY A 46 12.13 -5.34 -6.35
CA GLY A 46 11.13 -6.06 -7.15
C GLY A 46 11.34 -5.86 -8.65
N PHE A 47 11.43 -4.61 -9.11
CA PHE A 47 11.63 -4.30 -10.53
C PHE A 47 13.01 -4.75 -11.01
N GLY A 48 14.07 -4.55 -10.20
CA GLY A 48 15.42 -5.00 -10.52
C GLY A 48 15.51 -6.52 -10.68
N MET A 49 14.84 -7.28 -9.81
CA MET A 49 14.79 -8.74 -9.91
C MET A 49 14.02 -9.21 -11.15
N THR A 50 12.88 -8.58 -11.47
CA THR A 50 12.14 -8.86 -12.70
C THR A 50 12.98 -8.57 -13.94
N LEU A 51 13.67 -7.43 -13.98
CA LEU A 51 14.57 -7.10 -15.09
C LEU A 51 15.73 -8.10 -15.21
N ALA A 52 16.33 -8.54 -14.10
CA ALA A 52 17.40 -9.53 -14.12
C ALA A 52 16.94 -10.89 -14.68
N ILE A 53 15.72 -11.32 -14.33
CA ILE A 53 15.11 -12.55 -14.85
C ILE A 53 14.84 -12.43 -16.36
N VAL A 54 14.32 -11.29 -16.81
CA VAL A 54 14.08 -11.02 -18.24
C VAL A 54 15.38 -11.00 -19.03
N LYS A 55 16.43 -10.37 -18.48
CA LYS A 55 17.76 -10.27 -19.14
C LYS A 55 18.46 -11.62 -19.27
N LYS A 56 18.21 -12.56 -18.35
CA LYS A 56 18.68 -13.95 -18.45
C LYS A 56 17.93 -14.75 -19.52
N LYS A 57 16.64 -14.50 -19.71
CA LYS A 57 15.81 -15.21 -20.70
C LYS A 57 16.06 -14.73 -22.12
N GLU A 58 16.22 -13.42 -22.33
CA GLU A 58 16.30 -12.81 -23.66
C GLU A 58 17.34 -11.67 -23.71
N PRO A 59 18.63 -11.97 -23.93
CA PRO A 59 19.69 -10.96 -23.96
C PRO A 59 19.66 -10.07 -25.21
N SER A 60 19.15 -10.57 -26.34
CA SER A 60 19.19 -9.90 -27.66
C SER A 60 18.20 -8.72 -27.78
N MET A 61 17.05 -8.80 -27.12
CA MET A 61 16.01 -7.75 -27.14
C MET A 61 16.29 -6.58 -26.18
N PHE A 62 17.21 -6.76 -25.21
CA PHE A 62 17.61 -5.72 -24.25
C PHE A 62 18.79 -4.87 -24.76
N VAL A 63 19.77 -5.50 -25.44
CA VAL A 63 20.96 -4.83 -25.99
C VAL A 63 20.63 -3.85 -27.13
N LYS A 64 19.45 -4.00 -27.76
CA LYS A 64 19.04 -3.13 -28.87
C LYS A 64 18.59 -1.72 -28.45
N ARG A 65 18.77 -1.32 -27.18
CA ARG A 65 18.58 0.06 -26.68
C ARG A 65 19.60 0.35 -25.55
N PRO A 66 20.43 1.41 -25.56
CA PRO A 66 20.22 2.73 -26.16
C PRO A 66 21.46 3.24 -26.94
N LEU A 67 21.45 3.16 -28.27
CA LEU A 67 22.33 4.00 -29.09
C LEU A 67 21.43 4.79 -30.02
N SER A 68 21.37 6.10 -29.78
CA SER A 68 20.83 7.10 -30.68
C SER A 68 21.48 6.93 -32.06
N THR A 69 20.85 6.14 -32.93
CA THR A 69 21.05 6.27 -34.37
C THR A 69 19.94 7.20 -34.83
N LYS A 70 20.36 8.39 -35.27
CA LYS A 70 19.59 9.59 -35.54
C LYS A 70 18.53 9.47 -36.65
N ASP A 71 18.26 8.30 -37.21
CA ASP A 71 17.56 8.20 -38.51
C ASP A 71 16.60 7.00 -38.65
N LEU A 72 16.09 6.40 -37.57
CA LEU A 72 15.11 5.31 -37.67
C LEU A 72 13.93 5.50 -36.69
N PRO A 73 12.68 5.21 -37.13
CA PRO A 73 11.45 5.49 -36.38
C PRO A 73 11.50 4.91 -34.97
N GLU A 74 11.01 5.69 -34.00
CA GLU A 74 11.10 5.40 -32.57
C GLU A 74 10.87 3.92 -32.26
N SER A 75 11.90 3.25 -31.73
CA SER A 75 11.82 1.86 -31.30
C SER A 75 10.56 1.64 -30.45
N GLY A 76 9.70 0.68 -30.80
CA GLY A 76 8.36 0.49 -30.19
C GLY A 76 8.37 0.31 -28.66
N GLY A 77 9.50 -0.07 -28.09
CA GLY A 77 9.62 -0.11 -26.65
C GLY A 77 9.80 1.26 -25.97
N SER A 78 10.24 2.30 -26.69
CA SER A 78 10.30 3.69 -26.19
C SER A 78 8.87 4.23 -26.06
N LEU A 79 8.04 3.92 -27.05
CA LEU A 79 6.60 4.19 -27.03
C LEU A 79 5.92 3.44 -25.88
N ALA A 80 6.23 2.16 -25.68
CA ALA A 80 5.70 1.34 -24.59
C ALA A 80 6.14 1.82 -23.20
N MET A 81 7.41 2.21 -23.02
CA MET A 81 7.91 2.78 -21.77
C MET A 81 7.20 4.09 -21.42
N ARG A 82 6.97 4.96 -22.41
CA ARG A 82 6.21 6.21 -22.20
C ARG A 82 4.73 5.94 -21.92
N ALA A 83 4.09 5.05 -22.67
CA ALA A 83 2.71 4.66 -22.41
C ALA A 83 2.52 4.04 -21.01
N LEU A 84 3.46 3.18 -20.58
CA LEU A 84 3.46 2.57 -19.26
C LEU A 84 3.71 3.62 -18.15
N ALA A 85 4.61 4.58 -18.39
CA ALA A 85 4.88 5.66 -17.44
C ALA A 85 3.65 6.56 -17.25
N TRP A 86 3.04 7.00 -18.35
CA TRP A 86 1.81 7.82 -18.31
C TRP A 86 0.63 7.04 -17.72
N GLY A 87 0.51 5.75 -18.01
CA GLY A 87 -0.51 4.88 -17.44
C GLY A 87 -0.36 4.67 -15.93
N THR A 88 0.87 4.49 -15.45
CA THR A 88 1.14 4.37 -14.00
C THR A 88 0.88 5.68 -13.28
N LEU A 89 1.32 6.81 -13.85
CA LEU A 89 1.02 8.14 -13.32
C LEU A 89 -0.49 8.37 -13.24
N TYR A 90 -1.23 8.11 -14.33
CA TYR A 90 -2.67 8.28 -14.35
C TYR A 90 -3.39 7.34 -13.38
N SER A 91 -2.92 6.10 -13.22
CA SER A 91 -3.50 5.14 -12.28
C SER A 91 -3.30 5.60 -10.83
N VAL A 92 -2.07 6.01 -10.47
CA VAL A 92 -1.77 6.49 -9.12
C VAL A 92 -2.53 7.78 -8.84
N THR A 93 -2.55 8.73 -9.79
CA THR A 93 -3.28 9.99 -9.63
C THR A 93 -4.79 9.77 -9.56
N GLY A 94 -5.36 8.97 -10.47
CA GLY A 94 -6.80 8.68 -10.51
C GLY A 94 -7.29 7.93 -9.28
N PHE A 95 -6.56 6.91 -8.84
CA PHE A 95 -6.90 6.17 -7.63
C PHE A 95 -6.73 7.03 -6.37
N SER A 96 -5.70 7.87 -6.30
CA SER A 96 -5.52 8.82 -5.20
C SER A 96 -6.64 9.84 -5.15
N LEU A 97 -7.05 10.38 -6.31
CA LEU A 97 -8.14 11.35 -6.42
C LEU A 97 -9.48 10.70 -6.09
N PHE A 98 -9.72 9.46 -6.52
CA PHE A 98 -10.91 8.68 -6.19
C PHE A 98 -11.00 8.38 -4.69
N CYS A 99 -9.89 7.97 -4.07
CA CYS A 99 -9.82 7.75 -2.64
C CYS A 99 -10.06 9.04 -1.86
N TYR A 100 -9.47 10.15 -2.31
CA TYR A 100 -9.70 11.48 -1.73
C TYR A 100 -11.15 11.96 -1.91
N ALA A 101 -11.74 11.74 -3.09
CA ALA A 101 -13.13 12.07 -3.36
C ALA A 101 -14.08 11.24 -2.50
N THR A 102 -13.80 9.95 -2.30
CA THR A 102 -14.55 9.07 -1.40
C THR A 102 -14.44 9.56 0.04
N TRP A 103 -13.25 9.97 0.50
CA TRP A 103 -13.07 10.62 1.80
C TRP A 103 -13.92 11.89 1.92
N LYS A 104 -13.90 12.74 0.89
CA LYS A 104 -14.69 13.98 0.85
C LYS A 104 -16.20 13.73 0.83
N LEU A 105 -16.68 12.72 0.10
CA LEU A 105 -18.10 12.33 0.06
C LEU A 105 -18.57 11.71 1.39
N LEU A 106 -17.70 10.98 2.08
CA LEU A 106 -18.03 10.36 3.37
C LEU A 106 -18.14 11.38 4.51
N GLY A 107 -17.71 12.63 4.31
CA GLY A 107 -17.84 13.71 5.30
C GLY A 107 -17.01 13.53 6.57
N VAL A 108 -16.10 12.55 6.58
CA VAL A 108 -15.36 12.13 7.76
C VAL A 108 -14.15 13.05 7.98
N HIS A 109 -14.21 13.86 9.03
CA HIS A 109 -13.07 14.67 9.47
C HIS A 109 -12.02 13.84 10.25
N ASN A 110 -12.30 12.57 10.60
CA ASN A 110 -11.41 11.71 11.39
C ASN A 110 -11.47 10.21 11.00
N LEU A 111 -10.31 9.56 10.79
CA LEU A 111 -10.19 8.11 10.49
C LEU A 111 -10.98 7.18 11.45
N LYS A 112 -11.25 7.63 12.69
CA LYS A 112 -12.10 6.92 13.65
C LYS A 112 -13.55 6.76 13.20
N GLU A 113 -14.18 7.83 12.72
CA GLU A 113 -15.57 7.77 12.22
C GLU A 113 -15.68 6.95 10.95
N PHE A 114 -14.65 6.97 10.09
CA PHE A 114 -14.59 6.12 8.91
C PHE A 114 -14.53 4.65 9.30
N ASN A 115 -13.66 4.29 10.27
CA ASN A 115 -13.60 2.94 10.77
C ASN A 115 -14.92 2.52 11.44
N GLU A 116 -15.55 3.38 12.24
CA GLU A 116 -16.84 3.08 12.87
C GLU A 116 -17.99 2.93 11.86
N LYS A 117 -18.02 3.75 10.80
CA LYS A 117 -18.98 3.59 9.68
C LYS A 117 -18.70 2.34 8.86
N ILE A 118 -17.44 2.01 8.59
CA ILE A 118 -17.09 0.76 7.90
C ILE A 118 -17.39 -0.44 8.79
N GLN A 119 -17.15 -0.37 10.09
CA GLN A 119 -17.51 -1.45 11.03
C GLN A 119 -19.02 -1.65 11.18
N SER A 120 -19.83 -0.63 10.91
CA SER A 120 -21.29 -0.77 10.86
C SER A 120 -21.81 -1.23 9.49
N PHE A 121 -21.10 -0.89 8.40
CA PHE A 121 -21.42 -1.38 7.06
C PHE A 121 -20.96 -2.82 6.81
N VAL A 122 -19.85 -3.23 7.42
CA VAL A 122 -19.40 -4.62 7.42
C VAL A 122 -20.28 -5.36 8.43
N PRO A 123 -21.18 -6.25 7.98
CA PRO A 123 -22.04 -6.98 8.90
C PRO A 123 -21.14 -7.70 9.90
N LYS A 124 -21.37 -7.47 11.20
CA LYS A 124 -20.68 -8.19 12.28
C LYS A 124 -20.80 -9.68 11.97
N VAL A 125 -19.70 -10.26 11.50
CA VAL A 125 -19.58 -11.70 11.31
C VAL A 125 -19.79 -12.29 12.70
N GLN A 126 -20.98 -12.81 12.95
CA GLN A 126 -21.22 -13.62 14.13
C GLN A 126 -20.22 -14.76 14.02
N LYS A 127 -19.32 -14.87 15.00
CA LYS A 127 -18.54 -16.08 15.20
C LYS A 127 -19.54 -17.20 15.48
N LYS A 128 -20.07 -17.81 14.43
CA LYS A 128 -20.50 -19.19 14.53
C LYS A 128 -19.23 -19.95 14.82
N GLU A 129 -19.25 -20.62 15.96
CA GLU A 129 -18.21 -21.55 16.39
C GLU A 129 -17.86 -22.41 15.16
N PRO A 130 -16.59 -22.41 14.73
CA PRO A 130 -16.22 -23.11 13.51
C PRO A 130 -16.54 -24.58 13.72
N GLN A 131 -17.47 -25.11 12.93
CA GLN A 131 -17.89 -26.52 12.96
C GLN A 131 -16.81 -27.44 12.35
N GLY A 132 -15.53 -27.03 12.45
CA GLY A 132 -14.31 -27.70 12.02
C GLY A 132 -13.10 -27.18 12.82
N ARG A 133 -12.09 -28.04 13.04
CA ARG A 133 -10.91 -27.81 13.89
C ARG A 133 -9.99 -26.73 13.28
N SER A 134 -10.36 -25.45 13.41
CA SER A 134 -9.55 -24.31 12.97
C SER A 134 -8.59 -23.79 14.05
N GLU A 135 -8.32 -24.60 15.08
CA GLU A 135 -7.50 -24.26 16.23
C GLU A 135 -6.04 -24.73 16.09
N PHE A 136 -5.53 -24.84 14.86
CA PHE A 136 -4.10 -25.05 14.62
C PHE A 136 -3.32 -23.97 15.36
N LYS A 137 -2.60 -24.35 16.42
CA LYS A 137 -1.89 -23.38 17.26
C LYS A 137 -0.73 -22.73 16.51
N ASN A 138 -0.20 -23.41 15.50
CA ASN A 138 0.92 -22.97 14.69
C ASN A 138 0.90 -23.65 13.32
N ILE A 139 1.64 -23.09 12.35
CA ILE A 139 1.85 -23.67 11.03
C ILE A 139 2.45 -25.09 11.12
N ARG A 140 3.18 -25.39 12.19
CA ARG A 140 3.71 -26.74 12.48
C ARG A 140 2.61 -27.76 12.75
N ASP A 141 1.60 -27.38 13.52
CA ASP A 141 0.43 -28.20 13.83
C ASP A 141 -0.38 -28.49 12.54
N LEU A 142 -0.41 -27.52 11.63
CA LEU A 142 -0.97 -27.70 10.29
C LEU A 142 -0.12 -28.66 9.43
N PHE A 143 1.20 -28.54 9.44
CA PHE A 143 2.08 -29.48 8.74
C PHE A 143 1.99 -30.89 9.32
N GLU A 144 1.91 -31.01 10.65
CA GLU A 144 1.79 -32.28 11.34
C GLU A 144 0.47 -32.97 10.99
N TYR A 145 -0.64 -32.23 10.93
CA TYR A 145 -1.91 -32.75 10.43
C TYR A 145 -1.84 -33.23 8.97
N ILE A 146 -1.19 -32.47 8.09
CA ILE A 146 -1.03 -32.87 6.68
C ILE A 146 -0.18 -34.14 6.56
N ILE A 147 0.88 -34.26 7.35
CA ILE A 147 1.74 -35.44 7.39
C ILE A 147 0.96 -36.66 7.90
N GLU A 148 0.19 -36.50 8.98
CA GLU A 148 -0.62 -37.57 9.58
C GLU A 148 -1.73 -38.07 8.63
N GLU A 149 -2.42 -37.16 7.92
CA GLU A 149 -3.40 -37.51 6.88
C GLU A 149 -2.79 -38.33 5.73
N ASP A 150 -1.58 -37.98 5.29
CA ASP A 150 -0.88 -38.69 4.21
C ASP A 150 -0.41 -40.08 4.65
N GLU A 151 0.08 -40.23 5.89
CA GLU A 151 0.43 -41.53 6.47
C GLU A 151 -0.79 -42.45 6.65
N MET A 152 -1.93 -41.91 7.09
CA MET A 152 -3.17 -42.67 7.25
C MET A 152 -3.74 -43.12 5.91
N LYS A 153 -3.67 -42.27 4.86
CA LYS A 153 -4.05 -42.65 3.50
C LYS A 153 -3.14 -43.75 2.94
N LYS A 154 -1.84 -43.66 3.16
CA LYS A 154 -0.87 -44.68 2.75
C LYS A 154 -1.14 -46.04 3.41
N LYS A 155 -1.51 -46.06 4.70
CA LYS A 155 -1.85 -47.29 5.44
C LYS A 155 -3.21 -47.90 5.04
N ARG A 156 -4.15 -47.11 4.52
CA ARG A 156 -5.45 -47.59 4.03
C ARG A 156 -5.44 -48.01 2.54
N GLY A 157 -4.39 -47.62 1.81
CA GLY A 157 -4.21 -47.93 0.38
C GLY A 157 -3.32 -49.15 0.09
N THR A 158 -2.94 -49.91 1.11
CA THR A 158 -2.27 -51.22 1.05
C THR A 158 -3.08 -52.23 1.83
#